data_AF-A0A1F9U3G5-F1
#
_entry.id   AF-A0A1F9U3G5-F1
#
_cell.length_a   1.000
_cell.length_b   1.000
_cell.length_c   1.000
_cell.angle_alpha   90.00
_cell.angle_beta   90.00
_cell.angle_gamma   90.00
#
_symmetry.space_group_name_H-M   'P 1'
#
loop_
_entity.id
_entity.type
_entity.pdbx_description
1 polymer ?
#
loop_
_entity_poly.entity_id
_entity_poly.type
_entity_poly.pdbx_seq_one_letter_code
_entity_poly.pdbx_strand_id
1 'polypeptide(L)'
;MLLSVFTTELGTENVNLTTYYPAPSGVYTRMITTGQTVLARDAGANVGIGTAAPATKLDVSNPAIVDTWIRVISGNGSGILIGSCNGGTESCLHQTSATNWTFRRQDGAVQMAINNNGNVGIGTASPGVKLEVNGDIRGARVFNAVYAAP
;
A
#
# COMPACT_ATOMS: atom_id res chain seq x y z
N MET A 1 -25.86 -19.99 -22.55
CA MET A 1 -26.19 -20.89 -21.43
C MET A 1 -26.65 -20.03 -20.26
N LEU A 2 -27.93 -20.06 -19.92
CA LEU A 2 -28.48 -19.36 -18.76
C LEU A 2 -28.40 -20.32 -17.57
N LEU A 3 -27.49 -20.08 -16.62
CA LEU A 3 -27.43 -20.85 -15.38
C LEU A 3 -28.30 -20.14 -14.34
N SER A 4 -29.51 -20.65 -14.10
CA SER A 4 -30.37 -20.18 -13.00
C SER A 4 -30.12 -21.06 -11.78
N VAL A 5 -29.58 -20.46 -10.71
CA VAL A 5 -29.49 -21.09 -9.39
C VAL A 5 -30.67 -20.57 -8.57
N PHE A 6 -31.44 -21.48 -7.95
CA PHE A 6 -32.51 -21.14 -7.03
C PHE A 6 -32.11 -21.65 -5.64
N THR A 7 -31.98 -20.78 -4.65
CA THR A 7 -31.90 -21.22 -3.24
C THR A 7 -33.29 -21.51 -2.70
N THR A 8 -33.43 -22.59 -1.94
CA THR A 8 -34.59 -22.79 -1.05
C THR A 8 -34.28 -22.51 0.42
N GLU A 9 -33.03 -22.29 0.83
CA GLU A 9 -32.71 -21.95 2.23
C GLU A 9 -31.48 -21.04 2.32
N LEU A 10 -31.37 -20.31 3.44
CA LEU A 10 -30.27 -19.41 3.80
C LEU A 10 -28.94 -20.18 3.97
N GLY A 11 -28.39 -20.67 2.87
CA GLY A 11 -27.11 -21.37 2.81
C GLY A 11 -26.22 -20.79 1.72
N THR A 12 -24.91 -20.99 1.87
CA THR A 12 -23.90 -20.56 0.92
C THR A 12 -24.10 -21.23 -0.45
N GLU A 13 -24.28 -20.45 -1.51
CA GLU A 13 -24.27 -20.94 -2.89
C GLU A 13 -22.83 -20.94 -3.44
N ASN A 14 -22.33 -22.13 -3.80
CA ASN A 14 -21.05 -22.25 -4.48
C ASN A 14 -21.29 -22.32 -6.00
N VAL A 15 -20.90 -21.28 -6.73
CA VAL A 15 -20.93 -21.26 -8.21
C VAL A 15 -19.52 -21.54 -8.74
N ASN A 16 -19.29 -22.77 -9.22
CA ASN A 16 -18.03 -23.16 -9.85
C ASN A 16 -18.06 -22.86 -11.36
N LEU A 17 -17.23 -21.92 -11.82
CA LEU A 17 -17.05 -21.63 -13.24
C LEU A 17 -15.73 -22.23 -13.76
N THR A 18 -15.82 -23.38 -14.43
CA THR A 18 -14.67 -24.03 -15.07
C THR A 18 -14.53 -23.57 -16.52
N THR A 19 -13.33 -23.15 -16.92
CA THR A 19 -12.98 -22.87 -18.33
C THR A 19 -11.91 -23.86 -18.80
N TYR A 20 -11.87 -24.14 -20.11
CA TYR A 20 -10.91 -25.06 -20.73
C TYR A 20 -10.07 -24.31 -21.77
N TYR A 21 -8.75 -24.55 -21.80
CA TYR A 21 -7.83 -23.96 -22.77
C TYR A 21 -7.22 -25.03 -23.71
N PRO A 22 -7.14 -24.79 -25.04
CA PRO A 22 -7.58 -23.58 -25.75
C PRO A 22 -9.12 -23.54 -25.89
N ALA A 23 -9.71 -22.38 -25.59
CA ALA A 23 -11.16 -22.21 -25.63
C ALA A 23 -11.64 -22.18 -27.10
N PRO A 24 -12.60 -23.03 -27.51
CA PRO A 24 -13.11 -23.06 -28.88
C PRO A 24 -13.77 -21.76 -29.35
N SER A 25 -14.31 -20.94 -28.43
CA SER A 25 -14.67 -19.56 -28.72
C SER A 25 -14.71 -18.71 -27.43
N GLY A 26 -14.25 -17.46 -27.54
CA GLY A 26 -14.34 -16.44 -26.50
C GLY A 26 -13.21 -16.47 -25.46
N VAL A 27 -12.47 -15.37 -25.38
CA VAL A 27 -11.67 -15.05 -24.18
C VAL A 27 -12.65 -14.45 -23.17
N TYR A 28 -12.92 -15.15 -22.07
CA TYR A 28 -13.72 -14.59 -20.98
C TYR A 28 -12.88 -13.55 -20.23
N THR A 29 -13.04 -12.27 -20.57
CA THR A 29 -12.25 -11.16 -19.99
C THR A 29 -12.97 -10.41 -18.87
N ARG A 30 -14.26 -10.69 -18.61
CA ARG A 30 -15.09 -9.87 -17.72
C ARG A 30 -16.12 -10.68 -16.94
N MET A 31 -16.05 -10.61 -15.61
CA MET A 31 -17.12 -11.00 -14.70
C MET A 31 -17.94 -9.76 -14.36
N ILE A 32 -19.26 -9.79 -14.59
CA ILE A 32 -20.19 -8.70 -14.23
C ILE A 32 -21.11 -9.23 -13.15
N THR A 33 -21.28 -8.44 -12.11
CA THR A 33 -22.06 -8.79 -10.93
C THR A 33 -23.02 -7.63 -10.63
N THR A 34 -24.29 -7.95 -10.40
CA THR A 34 -25.34 -6.95 -10.16
C THR A 34 -25.60 -6.86 -8.65
N GLY A 35 -24.83 -6.01 -7.96
CA GLY A 35 -24.86 -5.83 -6.50
C GLY A 35 -23.49 -5.42 -5.94
N GLN A 36 -23.39 -5.06 -4.65
CA GLN A 36 -22.12 -4.76 -3.97
C GLN A 36 -21.17 -5.96 -4.09
N THR A 37 -20.29 -5.91 -5.07
CA THR A 37 -19.44 -7.05 -5.42
C THR A 37 -18.09 -6.86 -4.80
N VAL A 38 -17.81 -7.64 -3.77
CA VAL A 38 -16.50 -7.76 -3.15
C VAL A 38 -15.83 -9.00 -3.74
N LEU A 39 -14.83 -8.81 -4.60
CA LEU A 39 -14.04 -9.91 -5.16
C LEU A 39 -13.06 -10.46 -4.11
N ALA A 40 -13.57 -11.06 -3.02
CA ALA A 40 -12.93 -12.03 -2.10
C ALA A 40 -13.71 -12.15 -0.78
N ARG A 41 -14.07 -13.37 -0.36
CA ARG A 41 -14.54 -13.70 0.99
C ARG A 41 -13.87 -15.03 1.38
N ASP A 42 -13.23 -15.17 2.55
CA ASP A 42 -13.94 -15.30 3.84
C ASP A 42 -13.20 -14.74 5.08
N ALA A 43 -13.95 -14.62 6.19
CA ALA A 43 -13.61 -14.06 7.52
C ALA A 43 -12.81 -12.72 7.50
N GLY A 44 -13.37 -11.67 6.89
CA GLY A 44 -12.82 -10.30 7.00
C GLY A 44 -13.14 -9.36 5.84
N ALA A 45 -13.65 -9.86 4.71
CA ALA A 45 -14.00 -9.09 3.49
C ALA A 45 -12.82 -8.27 2.91
N ASN A 46 -11.67 -8.93 2.76
CA ASN A 46 -10.43 -8.37 2.24
C ASN A 46 -10.04 -9.08 0.93
N VAL A 47 -9.44 -8.36 -0.03
CA VAL A 47 -8.96 -8.90 -1.32
C VAL A 47 -7.46 -9.12 -1.27
N GLY A 48 -7.01 -10.37 -1.44
CA GLY A 48 -5.60 -10.73 -1.56
C GLY A 48 -5.19 -11.04 -2.99
N ILE A 49 -4.09 -10.46 -3.49
CA ILE A 49 -3.45 -10.85 -4.76
C ILE A 49 -2.06 -11.39 -4.43
N GLY A 50 -1.88 -12.71 -4.56
CA GLY A 50 -0.62 -13.40 -4.24
C GLY A 50 -0.34 -13.63 -2.74
N THR A 51 -1.28 -13.29 -1.86
CA THR A 51 -1.34 -13.72 -0.45
C THR A 51 -2.63 -14.49 -0.18
N ALA A 52 -2.55 -15.57 0.60
CA ALA A 52 -3.72 -16.30 1.11
C ALA A 52 -4.27 -15.72 2.43
N ALA A 53 -3.56 -14.76 3.04
CA ALA A 53 -3.92 -14.14 4.32
C ALA A 53 -3.82 -12.60 4.23
N PRO A 54 -4.77 -11.93 3.54
CA PRO A 54 -4.74 -10.48 3.35
C PRO A 54 -4.96 -9.71 4.66
N ALA A 55 -3.98 -8.88 5.06
CA ALA A 55 -4.01 -8.14 6.33
C ALA A 55 -4.89 -6.88 6.31
N THR A 56 -5.21 -6.35 5.13
CA THR A 56 -6.09 -5.17 4.93
C THR A 56 -7.04 -5.38 3.77
N LYS A 57 -7.93 -4.42 3.50
CA LYS A 57 -9.01 -4.53 2.50
C LYS A 57 -8.52 -4.87 1.09
N LEU A 58 -7.31 -4.43 0.74
CA LEU A 58 -6.61 -4.83 -0.48
C LEU A 58 -5.14 -5.07 -0.12
N ASP A 59 -4.69 -6.31 -0.26
CA ASP A 59 -3.33 -6.75 0.02
C ASP A 59 -2.74 -7.43 -1.22
N VAL A 60 -1.63 -6.91 -1.73
CA VAL A 60 -0.94 -7.43 -2.92
C VAL A 60 0.48 -7.80 -2.51
N SER A 61 0.83 -9.08 -2.62
CA SER A 61 2.15 -9.59 -2.25
C SER A 61 2.60 -10.72 -3.16
N ASN A 62 3.90 -10.80 -3.47
CA ASN A 62 4.52 -11.98 -4.06
C ASN A 62 5.73 -12.39 -3.21
N PRO A 63 5.66 -13.50 -2.46
CA PRO A 63 6.76 -13.93 -1.60
C PRO A 63 7.95 -14.54 -2.36
N ALA A 64 7.82 -14.81 -3.68
CA ALA A 64 8.82 -15.51 -4.47
C ALA A 64 9.79 -14.59 -5.23
N ILE A 65 9.50 -13.29 -5.29
CA ILE A 65 10.34 -12.30 -5.98
C ILE A 65 10.54 -11.13 -5.03
N VAL A 66 11.76 -10.61 -4.95
CA VAL A 66 12.17 -9.51 -4.05
C VAL A 66 11.39 -8.21 -4.31
N ASP A 67 10.58 -8.17 -5.37
CA ASP A 67 9.83 -7.02 -5.85
C ASP A 67 8.39 -7.40 -6.20
N THR A 68 7.41 -6.86 -5.48
CA THR A 68 6.03 -6.63 -5.97
C THR A 68 5.34 -5.53 -5.15
N TRP A 69 4.56 -4.67 -5.79
CA TRP A 69 3.98 -3.46 -5.19
C TRP A 69 2.45 -3.47 -5.07
N ILE A 70 2.00 -2.86 -3.96
CA ILE A 70 0.88 -1.94 -3.69
C ILE A 70 0.31 -2.33 -2.32
N ARG A 71 0.49 -1.47 -1.31
CA ARG A 71 -0.12 -1.69 0.02
C ARG A 71 -1.04 -0.54 0.41
N VAL A 72 -2.31 -0.90 0.71
CA VAL A 72 -3.41 0.03 1.04
C VAL A 72 -3.74 0.04 2.53
N ILE A 73 -3.82 1.27 3.04
CA ILE A 73 -4.14 1.83 4.37
C ILE A 73 -5.20 1.08 5.18
N SER A 74 -5.00 0.94 6.50
CA SER A 74 -6.05 0.56 7.46
C SER A 74 -6.51 1.76 8.31
N GLY A 75 -7.78 1.72 8.76
CA GLY A 75 -8.56 2.85 9.28
C GLY A 75 -8.10 3.52 10.59
N ASN A 76 -6.86 3.32 11.04
CA ASN A 76 -6.31 3.96 12.25
C ASN A 76 -4.85 4.44 12.09
N GLY A 77 -4.49 4.99 10.92
CA GLY A 77 -3.40 5.99 10.87
C GLY A 77 -2.23 5.74 9.91
N SER A 78 -2.27 4.78 8.99
CA SER A 78 -1.28 4.64 7.92
C SER A 78 -1.93 3.83 6.81
N GLY A 79 -1.72 4.05 5.52
CA GLY A 79 -0.93 5.02 4.81
C GLY A 79 -0.56 4.38 3.48
N ILE A 80 -0.13 5.14 2.49
CA ILE A 80 0.47 4.51 1.32
C ILE A 80 1.83 3.96 1.75
N LEU A 81 2.02 2.65 1.58
CA LEU A 81 3.34 2.02 1.66
C LEU A 81 3.70 1.47 0.28
N ILE A 82 4.83 1.95 -0.25
CA ILE A 82 5.43 1.46 -1.50
C ILE A 82 6.84 0.98 -1.15
N GLY A 83 7.08 -0.33 -1.25
CA GLY A 83 8.32 -1.00 -0.86
C GLY A 83 8.29 -1.63 0.54
N SER A 84 9.34 -2.39 0.90
CA SER A 84 9.50 -2.99 2.24
C SER A 84 10.35 -2.11 3.15
N CYS A 85 9.78 -1.64 4.26
CA CYS A 85 10.55 -0.91 5.28
C CYS A 85 11.16 -1.81 6.36
N ASN A 86 10.90 -3.12 6.32
CA ASN A 86 11.27 -4.08 7.35
C ASN A 86 11.80 -5.35 6.68
N GLY A 87 13.10 -5.39 6.40
CA GLY A 87 13.75 -6.54 5.76
C GLY A 87 13.61 -6.53 4.23
N GLY A 88 14.75 -6.53 3.55
CA GLY A 88 14.89 -6.38 2.09
C GLY A 88 16.19 -5.65 1.76
N THR A 89 16.42 -5.34 0.48
CA THR A 89 17.56 -4.55 -0.04
C THR A 89 17.17 -3.13 -0.47
N GLU A 90 15.90 -2.76 -0.29
CA GLU A 90 15.30 -1.61 -0.96
C GLU A 90 14.77 -0.57 0.03
N SER A 91 14.64 0.67 -0.45
CA SER A 91 14.03 1.77 0.30
C SER A 91 12.53 1.81 0.06
N CYS A 92 11.79 2.38 1.01
CA CYS A 92 10.33 2.48 0.94
C CYS A 92 9.84 3.92 1.09
N LEU A 93 8.68 4.20 0.49
CA LEU A 93 7.83 5.34 0.82
C LEU A 93 6.81 4.89 1.83
N HIS A 94 6.78 5.52 3.00
CA HIS A 94 5.94 5.12 4.11
C HIS A 94 5.27 6.33 4.75
N GLN A 95 3.95 6.35 4.69
CA GLN A 95 3.16 7.24 5.55
C GLN A 95 3.05 6.61 6.96
N THR A 96 3.76 7.18 7.94
CA THR A 96 3.88 6.62 9.31
C THR A 96 2.77 7.09 10.27
N SER A 97 1.97 8.08 9.86
CA SER A 97 0.79 8.58 10.59
C SER A 97 -0.22 9.14 9.57
N ALA A 98 -1.42 9.54 9.96
CA ALA A 98 -2.41 10.13 9.04
C ALA A 98 -1.87 11.33 8.22
N THR A 99 -0.79 11.97 8.67
CA THR A 99 -0.27 13.22 8.13
C THR A 99 1.26 13.22 7.89
N ASN A 100 2.00 12.25 8.40
CA ASN A 100 3.46 12.19 8.26
C ASN A 100 3.87 11.27 7.09
N TRP A 101 4.76 11.78 6.22
CA TRP A 101 5.35 11.03 5.11
C TRP A 101 6.84 10.82 5.33
N THR A 102 7.34 9.64 5.01
CA THR A 102 8.78 9.33 5.16
C THR A 102 9.32 8.53 3.99
N PHE A 103 10.57 8.83 3.62
CA PHE A 103 11.44 7.96 2.84
C PHE A 103 12.33 7.21 3.83
N ARG A 104 12.33 5.88 3.78
CA ARG A 104 13.08 5.07 4.76
C ARG A 104 13.95 4.04 4.05
N ARG A 105 15.09 3.72 4.67
CA ARG A 105 15.90 2.55 4.31
C ARG A 105 15.26 1.28 4.89
N GLN A 106 15.72 0.12 4.41
CA GLN A 106 15.25 -1.20 4.84
C GLN A 106 15.42 -1.49 6.36
N ASP A 107 16.32 -0.76 7.02
CA ASP A 107 16.63 -0.85 8.46
C ASP A 107 15.72 0.05 9.31
N GLY A 108 14.74 0.70 8.67
CA GLY A 108 13.83 1.63 9.32
C GLY A 108 14.42 3.02 9.54
N ALA A 109 15.65 3.32 9.12
CA ALA A 109 16.18 4.66 9.25
C ALA A 109 15.45 5.62 8.30
N VAL A 110 14.93 6.71 8.85
CA VAL A 110 14.32 7.80 8.07
C VAL A 110 15.42 8.58 7.37
N GLN A 111 15.35 8.65 6.04
CA GLN A 111 16.24 9.47 5.21
C GLN A 111 15.65 10.85 4.97
N MET A 112 14.33 10.92 4.78
CA MET A 112 13.60 12.17 4.64
C MET A 112 12.22 12.02 5.28
N ALA A 113 11.74 13.07 5.93
CA ALA A 113 10.41 13.13 6.52
C ALA A 113 9.70 14.43 6.12
N ILE A 114 8.39 14.37 6.00
CA ILE A 114 7.49 15.53 6.03
C ILE A 114 6.54 15.28 7.18
N ASN A 115 6.58 16.11 8.22
CA ASN A 115 5.70 15.96 9.37
C ASN A 115 4.34 16.67 9.14
N ASN A 116 3.42 16.47 10.08
CA ASN A 116 2.08 17.05 10.08
C ASN A 116 2.03 18.59 10.06
N ASN A 117 3.10 19.27 10.48
CA ASN A 117 3.23 20.73 10.43
C ASN A 117 3.78 21.22 9.07
N GLY A 118 3.99 20.30 8.12
CA GLY A 118 4.56 20.56 6.81
C GLY A 118 6.06 20.86 6.85
N ASN A 119 6.76 20.47 7.92
CA ASN A 119 8.21 20.61 8.01
C ASN A 119 8.90 19.45 7.30
N VAL A 120 9.96 19.75 6.56
CA VAL A 120 10.78 18.76 5.85
C VAL A 120 12.05 18.48 6.64
N GLY A 121 12.28 17.22 6.97
CA GLY A 121 13.51 16.72 7.59
C GLY A 121 14.32 15.91 6.60
N ILE A 122 15.64 16.08 6.56
CA ILE A 122 16.59 15.19 5.87
C ILE A 122 17.55 14.64 6.93
N GLY A 123 17.62 13.32 7.06
CA GLY A 123 18.38 12.66 8.13
C GLY A 123 17.79 12.81 9.54
N THR A 124 16.59 13.37 9.66
CA THR A 124 15.83 13.55 10.91
C THR A 124 14.37 13.17 10.70
N ALA A 125 13.78 12.44 11.65
CA ALA A 125 12.38 12.03 11.59
C ALA A 125 11.40 13.08 12.14
N SER A 126 11.92 14.03 12.92
CA SER A 126 11.12 14.98 13.70
C SER A 126 11.62 16.41 13.49
N PRO A 127 11.48 16.98 12.28
CA PRO A 127 11.98 18.33 12.00
C PRO A 127 11.26 19.40 12.82
N GLY A 128 12.01 20.18 13.61
CA GLY A 128 11.52 21.26 14.46
C GLY A 128 11.26 22.58 13.72
N VAL A 129 11.87 22.75 12.54
CA VAL A 129 11.71 23.92 11.67
C VAL A 129 11.33 23.51 10.24
N LYS A 130 10.98 24.48 9.38
CA LYS A 130 10.43 24.22 8.03
C LYS A 130 11.31 23.33 7.16
N LEU A 131 12.63 23.50 7.25
CA LEU A 131 13.61 22.63 6.64
C LEU A 131 14.71 22.35 7.67
N GLU A 132 14.86 21.09 8.07
CA GLU A 132 15.92 20.64 8.98
C GLU A 132 16.75 19.56 8.28
N VAL A 133 18.06 19.78 8.18
CA VAL A 133 19.00 18.82 7.60
C VAL A 133 19.99 18.41 8.69
N ASN A 134 19.98 17.13 9.05
CA ASN A 134 20.97 16.53 9.93
C ASN A 134 22.13 15.98 9.08
N GLY A 135 23.08 16.84 8.74
CA GLY A 135 24.24 16.54 7.91
C GLY A 135 24.66 17.71 7.03
N ASP A 136 25.61 17.45 6.13
CA ASP A 136 26.15 18.49 5.24
C ASP A 136 25.18 18.82 4.09
N ILE A 137 25.03 20.12 3.82
CA ILE A 137 24.31 20.62 2.64
C ILE A 137 25.34 21.07 1.60
N ARG A 138 25.37 20.39 0.45
CA ARG A 138 26.19 20.81 -0.71
C ARG A 138 25.30 21.43 -1.78
N GLY A 139 25.43 22.73 -2.01
CA GLY A 139 24.69 23.44 -3.05
C GLY A 139 25.42 24.68 -3.52
N ALA A 140 25.16 25.10 -4.77
CA ALA A 140 25.80 26.29 -5.35
C ALA A 140 25.44 27.61 -4.64
N ARG A 141 24.29 27.64 -3.95
CA ARG A 141 23.76 28.81 -3.24
C ARG A 141 23.06 28.39 -1.95
N VAL A 142 23.83 27.95 -0.96
CA VAL A 142 23.30 27.69 0.39
C VAL A 142 23.31 29.01 1.15
N PHE A 143 22.14 29.64 1.30
CA PHE A 143 22.01 30.84 2.10
C PHE A 143 21.87 30.45 3.58
N ASN A 144 22.91 30.67 4.37
CA ASN A 144 22.84 30.53 5.82
C ASN A 144 22.06 31.71 6.41
N ALA A 145 20.74 31.69 6.30
CA ALA A 145 19.90 32.65 6.98
C ALA A 145 19.83 32.23 8.46
N VAL A 146 20.79 32.70 9.26
CA VAL A 146 20.62 32.73 10.71
C VAL A 146 19.43 33.65 10.98
N TYR A 147 18.25 33.08 11.19
CA TYR A 147 17.16 33.82 11.81
C TYR A 147 17.58 34.04 13.25
N ALA A 148 18.15 35.21 13.54
CA ALA A 148 18.17 35.70 14.91
C ALA A 148 16.69 35.84 15.31
N ALA A 149 16.25 35.04 16.28
CA ALA A 149 14.98 35.33 16.95
C ALA A 149 15.10 36.74 17.60
N PRO A 150 14.01 37.54 17.60
CA PRO A 150 13.99 38.81 18.32
C PRO A 150 14.25 38.63 19.82
#